data_AF-A0AAE9S9E6-F1
#
_entry.id   AF-A0AAE9S9E6-F1
#
_cell.length_a   1.000
_cell.length_b   1.000
_cell.length_c   1.000
_cell.angle_alpha   90.00
_cell.angle_beta   90.00
_cell.angle_gamma   90.00
#
_symmetry.space_group_name_H-M   'P 1'
#
loop_
_entity.id
_entity.type
_entity.pdbx_description
1 polymer ?
#
loop_
_entity_poly.entity_id
_entity_poly.type
_entity_poly.pdbx_seq_one_letter_code
_entity_poly.pdbx_strand_id
1 'polypeptide(L)' 'MSSQLIKIHDFANTRTKDLLADLDKSGEVTKIYDLNGNELKINFLRDEVYYKKTWWKFSKKQGG' A
#
# COMPACT_ATOMS: atom_id res chain seq x y z
N MET A 1 -0.12 0.91 -16.55
CA MET A 1 0.49 0.48 -15.28
C MET A 1 1.53 1.53 -14.95
N SER A 2 1.44 2.14 -13.78
CA SER A 2 2.42 3.10 -13.27
C SER A 2 2.83 2.68 -11.87
N SER A 3 4.04 3.06 -11.46
CA SER A 3 4.52 2.85 -10.10
C SER A 3 4.65 4.19 -9.40
N GLN A 4 4.16 4.31 -8.17
CA GLN A 4 4.33 5.52 -7.36
C GLN A 4 4.45 5.18 -5.88
N LEU A 5 4.90 6.14 -5.08
CA LEU A 5 4.86 6.03 -3.63
C LEU A 5 3.44 6.30 -3.14
N ILE A 6 2.90 5.39 -2.33
CA ILE A 6 1.61 5.53 -1.66
C ILE A 6 1.81 5.58 -0.15
N LYS A 7 0.91 6.29 0.53
CA LYS A 7 0.93 6.37 1.99
C LYS A 7 0.15 5.21 2.60
N ILE A 8 0.81 4.51 3.52
CA ILE A 8 0.21 3.49 4.38
C ILE A 8 0.14 4.00 5.82
N HIS A 9 -0.88 3.59 6.57
CA HIS A 9 -1.15 4.06 7.93
C HIS A 9 -1.32 2.91 8.93
N ASP A 10 -0.59 2.98 10.03
CA ASP A 10 -0.75 2.13 11.20
C ASP A 10 -1.82 2.72 12.11
N PHE A 11 -2.99 2.09 12.13
CA PHE A 11 -4.10 2.55 12.98
C PHE A 11 -3.76 2.47 14.47
N ALA A 12 -2.92 1.52 14.90
CA ALA A 12 -2.60 1.34 16.32
C ALA A 12 -1.62 2.39 16.85
N ASN A 13 -0.73 2.90 16.00
CA ASN A 13 0.35 3.80 16.41
C ASN A 13 0.31 5.18 15.75
N THR A 14 -0.72 5.49 14.95
CA THR A 14 -0.87 6.75 14.18
C THR A 14 0.30 7.05 13.23
N ARG A 15 1.08 6.02 12.89
CA ARG A 15 2.28 6.16 12.05
C ARG A 15 1.91 6.07 10.59
N THR A 16 2.57 6.86 9.77
CA THR A 16 2.48 6.75 8.31
C THR A 16 3.79 6.33 7.70
N LYS A 17 3.75 5.63 6.57
CA LYS A 17 4.92 5.34 5.76
C LYS A 17 4.60 5.39 4.28
N ASP A 18 5.56 5.84 3.49
CA ASP A 18 5.45 5.81 2.04
C ASP A 18 6.12 4.53 1.51
N LEU A 19 5.39 3.76 0.70
CA LEU A 19 5.86 2.53 0.07
C LEU A 19 5.59 2.57 -1.44
N LEU A 20 6.44 1.91 -2.21
CA LEU A 20 6.24 1.78 -3.65
C LEU A 20 5.04 0.88 -3.93
N ALA A 21 4.19 1.28 -4.87
CA ALA A 21 3.06 0.50 -5.32
C ALA A 21 2.90 0.57 -6.84
N ASP A 22 2.40 -0.51 -7.43
CA ASP A 22 1.98 -0.55 -8.82
C ASP A 22 0.48 -0.34 -8.93
N LEU A 23 0.09 0.43 -9.93
CA LEU A 23 -1.28 0.83 -10.18
C LEU A 23 -1.72 0.38 -11.57
N ASP A 24 -2.98 -0.02 -11.67
CA ASP A 24 -3.62 -0.32 -12.95
C ASP A 24 -3.92 0.97 -13.75
N LYS A 25 -4.57 0.82 -14.90
CA LYS A 25 -4.94 1.98 -15.75
C LYS A 25 -6.01 2.88 -15.11
N SER A 26 -6.70 2.38 -14.09
CA SER A 26 -7.79 3.03 -13.35
C SER A 26 -7.28 3.80 -12.13
N GLY A 27 -5.99 3.68 -11.81
CA GLY A 27 -5.38 4.22 -10.60
C GLY A 27 -5.61 3.35 -9.36
N GLU A 28 -6.04 2.11 -9.51
CA GLU A 28 -6.16 1.17 -8.40
C GLU A 28 -4.83 0.48 -8.12
N VAL A 29 -4.44 0.44 -6.85
CA VAL A 29 -3.28 -0.29 -6.37
C VAL A 29 -3.48 -1.78 -6.62
N THR A 30 -2.50 -2.40 -7.25
CA THR A 30 -2.47 -3.84 -7.56
C THR A 30 -1.36 -4.56 -6.80
N LYS A 31 -0.27 -3.86 -6.48
CA LYS A 31 0.88 -4.38 -5.72
C LYS A 31 1.48 -3.29 -4.85
N ILE A 32 2.09 -3.69 -3.73
CA ILE A 32 2.82 -2.81 -2.81
C ILE A 32 4.11 -3.53 -2.45
N TYR A 33 5.21 -2.81 -2.37
CA TYR A 33 6.55 -3.34 -2.12
C TYR A 33 7.15 -2.76 -0.84
N ASP A 34 7.97 -3.56 -0.16
CA ASP A 34 8.83 -3.04 0.91
C ASP A 34 9.99 -2.21 0.34
N LEU A 35 10.80 -1.65 1.24
CA LEU A 35 11.96 -0.82 0.85
C LEU A 35 13.08 -1.62 0.17
N ASN A 36 13.03 -2.94 0.20
CA ASN A 36 13.97 -3.82 -0.48
C ASN A 36 13.41 -4.30 -1.85
N GLY A 37 12.21 -3.88 -2.23
CA GLY A 37 11.54 -4.31 -3.46
C GLY A 37 10.79 -5.63 -3.36
N ASN A 38 10.60 -6.20 -2.17
CA ASN A 38 9.81 -7.42 -2.00
C ASN A 38 8.32 -7.09 -2.04
N GLU A 39 7.54 -7.89 -2.78
CA GLU A 39 6.08 -7.75 -2.81
C GLU A 39 5.47 -8.10 -1.44
N LEU A 40 4.63 -7.20 -0.93
CA LEU A 40 3.95 -7.35 0.35
C LEU A 40 2.59 -7.99 0.17
N LYS A 41 2.14 -8.73 1.19
CA LYS A 41 0.80 -9.31 1.21
C LYS A 41 -0.26 -8.21 1.36
N ILE A 42 -1.24 -8.21 0.46
CA ILE A 42 -2.36 -7.26 0.45
C ILE A 42 -3.67 -7.98 0.77
N ASN A 43 -4.55 -7.31 1.51
CA ASN A 43 -5.94 -7.66 1.73
C ASN A 43 -6.84 -6.57 1.12
N PHE A 44 -7.26 -6.77 -0.13
CA PHE A 44 -8.11 -5.82 -0.86
C PHE A 44 -9.54 -5.71 -0.33
N LEU A 45 -10.01 -6.66 0.48
CA LEU A 45 -11.33 -6.54 1.12
C LEU A 45 -11.35 -5.51 2.25
N ARG A 46 -10.17 -5.17 2.79
CA ARG A 46 -10.01 -4.24 3.90
C ARG A 46 -9.09 -3.07 3.58
N ASP A 47 -8.57 -3.01 2.36
CA ASP A 47 -7.53 -2.06 1.95
C ASP A 47 -6.36 -2.03 2.93
N GLU A 48 -5.83 -3.23 3.24
CA GLU A 48 -4.72 -3.43 4.17
C GLU A 48 -3.50 -4.07 3.51
N VAL A 49 -2.31 -3.67 3.91
CA VAL A 49 -1.03 -4.29 3.55
C VAL A 49 -0.30 -4.77 4.78
N TYR A 50 0.29 -5.97 4.71
CA TYR A 50 1.05 -6.53 5.80
C TYR A 50 2.48 -5.99 5.80
N TYR A 51 2.79 -5.08 6.72
CA TYR A 51 4.08 -4.39 6.82
C TYR A 51 4.58 -4.42 8.26
N LYS A 52 5.87 -4.74 8.45
CA LYS A 52 6.52 -4.84 9.77
C LYS A 52 5.72 -5.67 10.80
N LYS A 53 5.20 -6.81 10.36
CA LYS A 53 4.42 -7.77 11.14
C LYS A 53 3.03 -7.28 11.61
N THR A 54 2.53 -6.20 11.02
CA THR A 54 1.22 -5.61 11.34
C THR A 54 0.45 -5.30 10.06
N TRP A 55 -0.88 -5.26 10.11
CA TRP A 55 -1.71 -4.80 8.99
C TRP A 55 -1.86 -3.28 9.03
N TRP A 56 -1.48 -2.62 7.94
CA TRP A 56 -1.54 -1.16 7.77
C TRP A 56 -2.56 -0.84 6.69
N LYS A 57 -3.33 0.24 6.87
CA LYS A 57 -4.34 0.69 5.89
C LYS A 57 -3.68 1.47 4.76
N PHE A 58 -4.25 1.39 3.57
CA PHE A 58 -3.90 2.24 2.43
C PHE A 58 -5.17 2.63 1.65
N SER A 59 -5.08 3.63 0.78
CA SER A 59 -6.19 3.95 -0.13
C SER A 59 -6.07 3.10 -1.39
N LYS A 60 -7.09 2.31 -1.74
CA LYS A 60 -7.03 1.46 -2.94
C LYS A 60 -6.88 2.26 -4.22
N LYS A 61 -7.58 3.39 -4.35
CA LYS A 61 -7.48 4.30 -5.50
C LYS A 61 -6.53 5.45 -5.17
N GLN A 62 -5.54 5.68 -6.04
CA GLN A 62 -4.61 6.80 -5.95
C GLN A 62 -4.90 7.76 -7.10
N GLY A 63 -5.04 9.05 -6.79
CA GLY A 63 -5.55 10.06 -7.71
C GLY A 63 -7.03 10.36 -7.44
N GLY A 64 -7.31 11.61 -7.09
CA GLY A 64 -8.65 12.18 -7.04
C GLY A 64 -9.06 12.72 -8.41
#